data_AF-A0A1F4JT71-F1
#
_entry.id   AF-A0A1F4JT71-F1
#
_cell.length_a   1.000
_cell.length_b   1.000
_cell.length_c   1.000
_cell.angle_alpha   90.00
_cell.angle_beta   90.00
_cell.angle_gamma   90.00
#
_symmetry.space_group_name_H-M   'P 1'
#
loop_
_entity.id
_entity.type
_entity.pdbx_description
1 polymer ?
#
loop_
_entity_poly.entity_id
_entity_poly.type
_entity_poly.pdbx_seq_one_letter_code
_entity_poly.pdbx_strand_id
1 'polypeptide(L)'
;MATRKKTATYSFLLNLRPQTVHNIVLNKLKPTGFLLSPAYDTKSILAIARELRTRQKVNLFADNGNFTLVSKICTKYTARSKVLLKKVHAIEKKNRHYLRAKELPIGIRKQFQELALAVQREAEDLCKDGESDITSQLAMNPSHLIGVEDITTACWLALNLETSYTGFTTSLFTNKNKRVCKLANARLPKLDKALRPHYYPVASANSYDTAVNAGKAFGAARLQSVSMGFGAYMADDNYNDHIVIKGKLHELGLSAPNRYTRTVLAARGFWDGYKQAVGKAPQAFHFLGLGAPIMMALVSLCAWGTREITFDATSPIKDAMQGTLYFYRPSYLKSRTRDLALRLARGDLSKWHCSCPFCKDFNAVYPIQYAKGSAWYGAAMAGSEPKVDTKDLSQGGALYDIYPILSEPKGGARRKAVDFARMNHNHWVLANITKELEKHSTNYSALKKFVSDIVSSYCATTKSEHFAKAIQVGFELSLRTRNRFWKS
;
A
#
# COMPACT_ATOMS: atom_id res chain seq x y z
N MET A 1 28.96 25.11 -14.29
CA MET A 1 28.36 24.82 -12.96
C MET A 1 27.38 23.67 -13.06
N ALA A 2 27.76 22.47 -12.61
CA ALA A 2 26.81 21.34 -12.52
C ALA A 2 25.83 21.63 -11.38
N THR A 3 24.59 21.99 -11.71
CA THR A 3 23.52 22.17 -10.73
C THR A 3 23.36 20.86 -9.93
N ARG A 4 23.65 20.90 -8.62
CA ARG A 4 23.38 19.79 -7.70
C ARG A 4 21.94 19.35 -7.94
N LYS A 5 21.74 18.16 -8.54
CA LYS A 5 20.41 17.58 -8.71
C LYS A 5 19.82 17.41 -7.31
N LYS A 6 18.79 18.20 -7.00
CA LYS A 6 18.04 18.09 -5.74
C LYS A 6 17.57 16.64 -5.59
N THR A 7 17.91 16.00 -4.47
CA THR A 7 17.48 14.65 -4.13
C THR A 7 15.96 14.58 -4.07
N ALA A 8 15.39 13.42 -4.40
CA ALA A 8 13.96 13.19 -4.24
C ALA A 8 13.60 13.23 -2.75
N THR A 9 12.50 13.89 -2.41
CA THR A 9 11.94 13.89 -1.05
C THR A 9 10.96 12.73 -0.91
N TYR A 10 11.05 12.03 0.22
CA TYR A 10 10.17 10.91 0.55
C TYR A 10 9.37 11.24 1.82
N SER A 11 8.07 10.96 1.81
CA SER A 11 7.22 11.21 2.99
C SER A 11 6.13 10.17 3.14
N PHE A 12 5.86 9.79 4.38
CA PHE A 12 4.71 8.96 4.73
C PHE A 12 3.70 9.84 5.47
N LEU A 13 2.53 10.02 4.86
CA LEU A 13 1.44 10.80 5.41
C LEU A 13 0.67 9.97 6.43
N LEU A 14 0.42 10.55 7.60
CA LEU A 14 -0.42 9.91 8.61
C LEU A 14 -1.90 10.15 8.27
N ASN A 15 -2.74 9.14 8.44
CA ASN A 15 -4.19 9.38 8.41
C ASN A 15 -4.57 10.29 9.58
N LEU A 16 -5.25 11.41 9.30
CA LEU A 16 -5.66 12.37 10.32
C LEU A 16 -6.77 11.75 11.18
N ARG A 17 -6.42 11.45 12.43
CA ARG A 17 -7.27 10.78 13.42
C ARG A 17 -6.90 11.31 14.81
N PRO A 18 -7.81 11.28 15.80
CA PRO A 18 -7.49 11.69 17.16
C PRO A 18 -6.23 11.01 17.73
N GLN A 19 -6.03 9.74 17.39
CA GLN A 19 -4.89 8.96 17.87
C GLN A 19 -3.56 9.32 17.21
N THR A 20 -3.56 9.92 16.01
CA THR A 20 -2.35 10.29 15.25
C THR A 20 -1.94 11.75 15.43
N VAL A 21 -2.84 12.59 15.94
CA VAL A 21 -2.58 14.02 16.24
C VAL A 21 -2.28 14.28 17.71
N HIS A 22 -2.25 13.25 18.54
CA HIS A 22 -1.92 13.38 19.96
C HIS A 22 -0.53 14.04 20.12
N ASN A 23 -0.36 14.98 21.07
CA ASN A 23 0.88 15.75 21.23
C ASN A 23 2.14 14.88 21.33
N ILE A 24 2.05 13.76 22.05
CA ILE A 24 3.12 12.74 22.13
C ILE A 24 3.54 12.25 20.73
N VAL A 25 2.57 11.99 19.84
CA VAL A 25 2.82 11.53 18.47
C VAL A 25 3.48 12.62 17.65
N LEU A 26 2.95 13.85 17.69
CA LEU A 26 3.51 15.00 16.98
C LEU A 26 4.98 15.25 17.38
N ASN A 27 5.28 15.21 18.68
CA ASN A 27 6.62 15.44 19.20
C ASN A 27 7.61 14.32 18.83
N LYS A 28 7.17 13.05 18.89
CA LYS A 28 8.03 11.88 18.67
C LYS A 28 8.21 11.51 17.20
N LEU A 29 7.14 11.57 16.40
CA LEU A 29 7.20 11.24 14.97
C LEU A 29 7.61 12.42 14.11
N LYS A 30 7.23 13.65 14.49
CA LYS A 30 7.38 14.86 13.67
C LYS A 30 6.88 14.62 12.22
N PRO A 31 5.58 14.30 12.05
CA PRO A 31 5.05 13.93 10.75
C PRO A 31 5.21 15.06 9.73
N THR A 32 5.58 14.71 8.50
CA THR A 32 5.72 15.69 7.40
C THR A 32 4.38 16.08 6.79
N GLY A 33 3.36 15.24 6.97
CA GLY A 33 2.02 15.53 6.50
C GLY A 33 0.96 14.57 7.02
N PHE A 34 -0.29 14.96 6.81
CA PHE A 34 -1.48 14.18 7.10
C PHE A 34 -2.38 14.04 5.86
N LEU A 35 -3.12 12.94 5.79
CA LEU A 35 -4.22 12.74 4.85
C LEU A 35 -5.56 12.80 5.62
N LEU A 36 -6.48 13.64 5.16
CA LEU A 36 -7.85 13.72 5.68
C LEU A 36 -8.84 13.42 4.55
N SER A 37 -9.78 12.52 4.82
CA SER A 37 -10.86 12.19 3.90
C SER A 37 -12.17 12.88 4.33
N PRO A 38 -13.00 13.35 3.37
CA PRO A 38 -14.32 13.94 3.65
C PRO A 38 -15.21 13.06 4.53
N ALA A 39 -15.05 11.74 4.49
CA ALA A 39 -15.80 10.83 5.36
C ALA A 39 -15.50 11.00 6.87
N TYR A 40 -14.50 11.81 7.23
CA TYR A 40 -14.01 11.97 8.61
C TYR A 40 -13.78 13.43 9.02
N ASP A 41 -14.34 14.39 8.29
CA ASP A 41 -14.11 15.83 8.46
C ASP A 41 -15.03 16.49 9.49
N THR A 42 -15.19 15.85 10.66
CA THR A 42 -16.00 16.43 11.75
C THR A 42 -15.47 17.82 12.15
N LYS A 43 -16.34 18.66 12.74
CA LYS A 43 -15.95 20.00 13.21
C LYS A 43 -14.68 20.00 14.08
N SER A 44 -14.52 19.00 14.95
CA SER A 44 -13.32 18.86 15.80
C SER A 44 -12.07 18.51 15.00
N ILE A 45 -12.18 17.59 14.02
CA ILE A 45 -11.06 17.23 13.15
C ILE A 45 -10.67 18.38 12.21
N LEU A 46 -11.64 19.13 11.69
CA LEU A 46 -11.38 20.33 10.88
C LEU A 46 -10.66 21.42 11.69
N ALA A 47 -11.03 21.61 12.97
CA ALA A 47 -10.31 22.53 13.85
C ALA A 47 -8.84 22.11 14.03
N ILE A 48 -8.60 20.81 14.28
CA ILE A 48 -7.25 20.25 14.37
C ILE A 48 -6.48 20.43 13.06
N ALA A 49 -7.11 20.14 11.91
CA ALA A 49 -6.50 20.28 10.60
C ALA A 49 -6.03 21.73 10.34
N ARG A 50 -6.87 22.71 10.68
CA ARG A 50 -6.54 24.14 10.58
C ARG A 50 -5.39 24.51 11.51
N GLU A 51 -5.36 23.99 12.73
CA GLU A 51 -4.27 24.24 13.68
C GLU A 51 -2.93 23.70 13.16
N LEU A 52 -2.91 22.45 12.67
CA LEU A 52 -1.73 21.82 12.10
C LEU A 52 -1.19 22.58 10.89
N ARG A 53 -2.08 23.10 10.04
CA ARG A 53 -1.73 23.91 8.86
C ARG A 53 -1.17 25.27 9.22
N THR A 54 -1.82 25.99 10.13
CA THR A 54 -1.50 27.38 10.44
C THR A 54 -0.33 27.52 11.41
N ARG A 55 -0.31 26.73 12.49
CA ARG A 55 0.70 26.86 13.56
C ARG A 55 1.92 25.99 13.31
N GLN A 56 1.72 24.76 12.86
CA GLN A 56 2.81 23.78 12.73
C GLN A 56 3.36 23.66 11.30
N LYS A 57 2.72 24.33 10.32
CA LYS A 57 3.10 24.34 8.90
C LYS A 57 3.24 22.92 8.30
N VAL A 58 2.44 21.98 8.78
CA VAL A 58 2.43 20.59 8.29
C VAL A 58 1.65 20.49 6.98
N ASN A 59 2.02 19.57 6.09
CA ASN A 59 1.23 19.32 4.88
C ASN A 59 -0.09 18.63 5.23
N LEU A 60 -1.18 19.10 4.64
CA LEU A 60 -2.48 18.43 4.66
C LEU A 60 -2.87 18.06 3.23
N PHE A 61 -3.07 16.77 3.01
CA PHE A 61 -3.63 16.18 1.81
C PHE A 61 -5.12 15.95 2.05
N ALA A 62 -5.99 16.51 1.20
CA ALA A 62 -7.41 16.19 1.18
C ALA A 62 -7.64 15.03 0.20
N ASP A 63 -8.08 13.88 0.72
CA ASP A 63 -8.50 12.71 -0.05
C ASP A 63 -9.80 13.01 -0.81
N ASN A 64 -10.07 12.34 -1.93
CA ASN A 64 -11.25 12.56 -2.77
C ASN A 64 -12.53 11.87 -2.24
N GLY A 65 -12.43 11.14 -1.12
CA GLY A 65 -13.57 10.50 -0.42
C GLY A 65 -14.15 9.26 -1.11
N ASN A 66 -13.62 8.89 -2.27
CA ASN A 66 -14.20 7.86 -3.14
C ASN A 66 -14.16 6.44 -2.55
N PHE A 67 -13.34 6.19 -1.53
CA PHE A 67 -13.27 4.89 -0.85
C PHE A 67 -14.63 4.42 -0.29
N THR A 68 -15.48 5.37 0.14
CA THR A 68 -16.84 5.06 0.62
C THR A 68 -17.73 4.56 -0.52
N LEU A 69 -17.63 5.18 -1.70
CA LEU A 69 -18.35 4.76 -2.91
C LEU A 69 -17.87 3.39 -3.39
N VAL A 70 -16.55 3.15 -3.42
CA VAL A 70 -15.98 1.83 -3.73
C VAL A 70 -16.54 0.77 -2.78
N SER A 71 -16.56 1.04 -1.47
CA SER A 71 -17.07 0.11 -0.46
C SER A 71 -18.57 -0.20 -0.65
N LYS A 72 -19.38 0.81 -0.98
CA LYS A 72 -20.81 0.65 -1.28
C LYS A 72 -21.04 -0.26 -2.50
N ILE A 73 -20.36 0.01 -3.61
CA ILE A 73 -20.46 -0.80 -4.84
C ILE A 73 -19.99 -2.23 -4.57
N CYS A 74 -18.85 -2.39 -3.89
CA CYS A 74 -18.30 -3.71 -3.61
C CYS A 74 -19.26 -4.53 -2.74
N THR A 75 -19.84 -3.94 -1.69
CA THR A 75 -20.82 -4.61 -0.81
C THR A 75 -21.98 -5.19 -1.63
N LYS A 76 -22.54 -4.40 -2.56
CA LYS A 76 -23.64 -4.82 -3.43
C LYS A 76 -23.29 -6.02 -4.33
N TYR A 77 -22.09 -6.03 -4.92
CA TYR A 77 -21.72 -7.04 -5.92
C TYR A 77 -20.88 -8.21 -5.39
N THR A 78 -20.45 -8.17 -4.13
CA THR A 78 -19.54 -9.17 -3.53
C THR A 78 -20.09 -10.59 -3.64
N ALA A 79 -21.37 -10.81 -3.33
CA ALA A 79 -21.97 -12.14 -3.38
C ALA A 79 -21.89 -12.77 -4.79
N ARG A 80 -22.25 -11.99 -5.82
CA ARG A 80 -22.21 -12.44 -7.22
C ARG A 80 -20.78 -12.68 -7.70
N SER A 81 -19.85 -11.79 -7.37
CA SER A 81 -18.42 -11.96 -7.67
C SER A 81 -17.88 -13.26 -7.05
N LYS A 82 -18.15 -13.52 -5.77
CA LYS A 82 -17.70 -14.75 -5.08
C LYS A 82 -18.21 -16.02 -5.76
N VAL A 83 -19.45 -16.03 -6.25
CA VAL A 83 -20.00 -17.17 -6.99
C VAL A 83 -19.21 -17.41 -8.29
N LEU A 84 -18.91 -16.35 -9.04
CA LEU A 84 -18.13 -16.47 -10.29
C LEU A 84 -16.69 -16.90 -10.01
N LEU A 85 -16.05 -16.34 -8.98
CA LEU A 85 -14.68 -16.71 -8.60
C LEU A 85 -14.59 -18.18 -8.18
N LYS A 86 -15.58 -18.72 -7.45
CA LYS A 86 -15.65 -20.15 -7.15
C LYS A 86 -15.67 -21.03 -8.40
N LYS A 87 -16.39 -20.61 -9.46
CA LYS A 87 -16.41 -21.33 -10.75
C LYS A 87 -15.03 -21.29 -11.42
N VAL A 88 -14.33 -20.15 -11.37
CA VAL A 88 -12.96 -20.02 -11.89
C VAL A 88 -11.99 -20.92 -11.14
N HIS A 89 -11.98 -20.87 -9.81
CA HIS A 89 -11.08 -21.70 -8.99
C HIS A 89 -11.30 -23.19 -9.22
N ALA A 90 -12.53 -23.64 -9.49
CA ALA A 90 -12.79 -25.03 -9.84
C ALA A 90 -12.12 -25.44 -11.16
N ILE A 91 -12.09 -24.54 -12.14
CA ILE A 91 -11.42 -24.75 -13.43
C ILE A 91 -9.89 -24.70 -13.26
N GLU A 92 -9.36 -23.71 -12.55
CA GLU A 92 -7.92 -23.59 -12.25
C GLU A 92 -7.39 -24.81 -11.50
N LYS A 93 -8.15 -25.31 -10.52
CA LYS A 93 -7.81 -26.54 -9.79
C LYS A 93 -7.74 -27.75 -10.72
N LYS A 94 -8.65 -27.85 -11.69
CA LYS A 94 -8.66 -28.94 -12.70
C LYS A 94 -7.46 -28.84 -13.63
N ASN A 95 -7.11 -27.62 -14.06
CA ASN A 95 -6.04 -27.39 -15.02
C ASN A 95 -4.64 -27.30 -14.38
N ARG A 96 -4.55 -27.14 -13.05
CA ARG A 96 -3.32 -26.99 -12.26
C ARG A 96 -2.49 -25.74 -12.61
N HIS A 97 -3.13 -24.69 -13.11
CA HIS A 97 -2.53 -23.37 -13.34
C HIS A 97 -3.60 -22.27 -13.26
N TYR A 98 -3.16 -21.02 -13.13
CA TYR A 98 -4.06 -19.86 -13.17
C TYR A 98 -4.53 -19.57 -14.59
N LEU A 99 -5.81 -19.21 -14.75
CA LEU A 99 -6.39 -19.01 -16.08
C LEU A 99 -5.83 -17.75 -16.76
N ARG A 100 -5.41 -17.92 -18.00
CA ARG A 100 -5.13 -16.85 -18.96
C ARG A 100 -6.43 -16.39 -19.59
N ALA A 101 -6.39 -15.22 -20.23
CA ALA A 101 -7.58 -14.60 -20.78
C ALA A 101 -8.45 -15.58 -21.58
N LYS A 102 -7.88 -16.23 -22.60
CA LYS A 102 -8.60 -17.07 -23.57
C LYS A 102 -9.00 -18.46 -23.06
N GLU A 103 -8.59 -18.84 -21.85
CA GLU A 103 -8.79 -20.20 -21.31
C GLU A 103 -10.10 -20.33 -20.53
N LEU A 104 -10.75 -19.21 -20.18
CA LEU A 104 -12.02 -19.22 -19.48
C LEU A 104 -13.18 -19.57 -20.44
N PRO A 105 -14.07 -20.53 -20.09
CA PRO A 105 -15.24 -20.85 -20.90
C PRO A 105 -16.09 -19.61 -21.23
N ILE A 106 -16.53 -19.51 -22.48
CA ILE A 106 -17.23 -18.32 -23.02
C ILE A 106 -18.40 -17.90 -22.13
N GLY A 107 -19.21 -18.85 -21.66
CA GLY A 107 -20.36 -18.56 -20.80
C GLY A 107 -20.00 -17.96 -19.42
N ILE A 108 -18.85 -18.35 -18.85
CA ILE A 108 -18.36 -17.78 -17.57
C ILE A 108 -17.73 -16.41 -17.82
N ARG A 109 -16.93 -16.28 -18.89
CA ARG A 109 -16.37 -14.99 -19.30
C ARG A 109 -17.47 -13.95 -19.53
N LYS A 110 -18.56 -14.31 -20.21
CA LYS A 110 -19.72 -13.42 -20.44
C LYS A 110 -20.32 -12.95 -19.11
N GLN A 111 -20.48 -13.83 -18.12
CA GLN A 111 -20.96 -13.45 -16.78
C GLN A 111 -20.02 -12.47 -16.05
N PHE A 112 -18.71 -12.65 -16.18
CA PHE A 112 -17.73 -11.69 -15.66
C PHE A 112 -17.82 -10.34 -16.37
N GLN A 113 -17.94 -10.33 -17.69
CA GLN A 113 -18.10 -9.11 -18.49
C GLN A 113 -19.36 -8.35 -18.10
N GLU A 114 -20.51 -9.04 -18.00
CA GLU A 114 -21.78 -8.44 -17.57
C GLU A 114 -21.68 -7.84 -16.17
N LEU A 115 -21.05 -8.55 -15.23
CA LEU A 115 -20.84 -8.04 -13.88
C LEU A 115 -19.90 -6.82 -13.88
N ALA A 116 -18.80 -6.88 -14.60
CA ALA A 116 -17.83 -5.79 -14.67
C ALA A 116 -18.41 -4.53 -15.34
N LEU A 117 -19.23 -4.68 -16.38
CA LEU A 117 -19.97 -3.57 -17.00
C LEU A 117 -21.05 -3.00 -16.07
N ALA A 118 -21.74 -3.84 -15.29
CA ALA A 118 -22.68 -3.36 -14.28
C ALA A 118 -21.99 -2.53 -13.19
N VAL A 119 -20.87 -3.03 -12.67
CA VAL A 119 -20.01 -2.31 -11.70
C VAL A 119 -19.48 -1.01 -12.29
N GLN A 120 -19.04 -1.02 -13.55
CA GLN A 120 -18.56 0.18 -14.23
C GLN A 120 -19.65 1.24 -14.36
N ARG A 121 -20.86 0.88 -14.80
CA ARG A 121 -21.97 1.83 -14.93
C ARG A 121 -22.27 2.50 -13.59
N GLU A 122 -22.41 1.72 -12.52
CA GLU A 122 -22.69 2.29 -11.19
C GLU A 122 -21.53 3.15 -10.65
N ALA A 123 -20.28 2.77 -10.93
CA ALA A 123 -19.12 3.60 -10.61
C ALA A 123 -19.13 4.95 -11.36
N GLU A 124 -19.45 4.91 -12.66
CA GLU A 124 -19.53 6.11 -13.50
C GLU A 124 -20.73 7.00 -13.14
N ASP A 125 -21.84 6.42 -12.68
CA ASP A 125 -23.02 7.15 -12.21
C ASP A 125 -22.76 7.85 -10.87
N LEU A 126 -22.14 7.14 -9.91
CA LEU A 126 -21.83 7.68 -8.58
C LEU A 126 -20.66 8.67 -8.58
N CYS A 127 -19.75 8.58 -9.56
CA CYS A 127 -18.55 9.42 -9.66
C CYS A 127 -18.48 10.14 -11.03
N LYS A 128 -19.61 10.71 -11.47
CA LYS A 128 -19.75 11.30 -12.81
C LYS A 128 -18.71 12.39 -13.10
N ASP A 129 -18.45 13.23 -12.11
CA ASP A 129 -17.48 14.34 -12.19
C ASP A 129 -16.06 13.93 -11.77
N GLY A 130 -15.87 12.68 -11.37
CA GLY A 130 -14.59 12.09 -10.94
C GLY A 130 -14.12 12.51 -9.54
N GLU A 131 -14.77 13.47 -8.90
CA GLU A 131 -14.54 13.83 -7.49
C GLU A 131 -15.88 13.76 -6.77
N SER A 132 -15.96 12.99 -5.68
CA SER A 132 -17.23 12.84 -4.95
C SER A 132 -17.61 14.09 -4.15
N ASP A 133 -16.62 14.83 -3.63
CA ASP A 133 -16.89 16.01 -2.78
C ASP A 133 -15.73 17.03 -2.75
N ILE A 134 -15.54 17.76 -3.85
CA ILE A 134 -14.51 18.82 -3.93
C ILE A 134 -14.73 19.96 -2.93
N THR A 135 -15.99 20.29 -2.63
CA THR A 135 -16.33 21.40 -1.72
C THR A 135 -15.85 21.09 -0.31
N SER A 136 -16.12 19.89 0.20
CA SER A 136 -15.62 19.47 1.51
C SER A 136 -14.10 19.35 1.53
N GLN A 137 -13.47 18.85 0.45
CA GLN A 137 -12.01 18.84 0.34
C GLN A 137 -11.39 20.24 0.48
N LEU A 138 -11.96 21.25 -0.20
CA LEU A 138 -11.46 22.63 -0.12
C LEU A 138 -11.75 23.27 1.25
N ALA A 139 -12.87 22.93 1.89
CA ALA A 139 -13.21 23.41 3.23
C ALA A 139 -12.20 22.99 4.32
N MET A 140 -11.39 21.95 4.06
CA MET A 140 -10.28 21.53 4.93
C MET A 140 -9.09 22.48 4.91
N ASN A 141 -9.06 23.46 3.99
CA ASN A 141 -7.90 24.31 3.71
C ASN A 141 -6.62 23.48 3.43
N PRO A 142 -6.66 22.58 2.44
CA PRO A 142 -5.55 21.67 2.18
C PRO A 142 -4.34 22.39 1.60
N SER A 143 -3.19 21.74 1.68
CA SER A 143 -2.00 22.10 0.89
C SER A 143 -1.88 21.28 -0.39
N HIS A 144 -2.49 20.09 -0.39
CA HIS A 144 -2.42 19.12 -1.45
C HIS A 144 -3.81 18.49 -1.62
N LEU A 145 -4.18 18.17 -2.85
CA LEU A 145 -5.51 17.71 -3.18
C LEU A 145 -5.42 16.44 -4.01
N ILE A 146 -5.99 15.33 -3.51
CA ILE A 146 -6.24 14.14 -4.32
C ILE A 146 -7.43 14.46 -5.21
N GLY A 147 -7.21 14.40 -6.52
CA GLY A 147 -8.14 14.92 -7.50
C GLY A 147 -9.08 13.87 -8.10
N VAL A 148 -9.53 14.19 -9.31
CA VAL A 148 -10.38 13.35 -10.16
C VAL A 148 -9.83 11.91 -10.25
N GLU A 149 -10.74 10.96 -10.10
CA GLU A 149 -10.51 9.51 -10.20
C GLU A 149 -11.65 8.84 -10.97
N ASP A 150 -11.32 7.78 -11.71
CA ASP A 150 -12.30 6.78 -12.14
C ASP A 150 -12.17 5.54 -11.24
N ILE A 151 -13.14 5.38 -10.33
CA ILE A 151 -13.14 4.34 -9.29
C ILE A 151 -13.41 2.93 -9.82
N THR A 152 -13.73 2.79 -11.11
CA THR A 152 -14.10 1.49 -11.72
C THR A 152 -13.03 0.43 -11.49
N THR A 153 -11.75 0.80 -11.69
CA THR A 153 -10.65 -0.16 -11.56
C THR A 153 -10.47 -0.62 -10.11
N ALA A 154 -10.62 0.28 -9.14
CA ALA A 154 -10.58 -0.07 -7.73
C ALA A 154 -11.72 -1.05 -7.36
N CYS A 155 -12.94 -0.80 -7.84
CA CYS A 155 -14.07 -1.70 -7.66
C CYS A 155 -13.84 -3.08 -8.31
N TRP A 156 -13.30 -3.12 -9.53
CA TRP A 156 -13.00 -4.37 -10.23
C TRP A 156 -11.97 -5.22 -9.47
N LEU A 157 -10.90 -4.60 -8.98
CA LEU A 157 -9.88 -5.30 -8.20
C LEU A 157 -10.46 -5.86 -6.89
N ALA A 158 -11.22 -5.05 -6.15
CA ALA A 158 -11.86 -5.47 -4.91
C ALA A 158 -12.89 -6.60 -5.10
N LEU A 159 -13.46 -6.70 -6.31
CA LEU A 159 -14.41 -7.74 -6.71
C LEU A 159 -13.77 -8.87 -7.53
N ASN A 160 -12.44 -8.97 -7.61
CA ASN A 160 -11.73 -10.00 -8.41
C ASN A 160 -12.19 -10.08 -9.88
N LEU A 161 -12.58 -8.94 -10.46
CA LEU A 161 -13.00 -8.83 -11.86
C LEU A 161 -11.78 -8.56 -12.75
N GLU A 162 -10.90 -9.55 -12.80
CA GLU A 162 -9.62 -9.46 -13.49
C GLU A 162 -9.77 -9.36 -15.01
N THR A 163 -8.77 -8.78 -15.68
CA THR A 163 -8.73 -8.73 -17.17
C THR A 163 -8.60 -10.11 -17.79
N SER A 164 -7.98 -11.06 -17.10
CA SER A 164 -7.97 -12.47 -17.51
C SER A 164 -9.39 -13.06 -17.54
N TYR A 165 -10.28 -12.67 -16.63
CA TYR A 165 -11.63 -13.22 -16.59
C TYR A 165 -12.61 -12.47 -17.49
N THR A 166 -12.49 -11.15 -17.54
CA THR A 166 -13.37 -10.29 -18.34
C THR A 166 -12.96 -10.24 -19.81
N GLY A 167 -11.68 -10.45 -20.14
CA GLY A 167 -11.16 -10.27 -21.50
C GLY A 167 -11.18 -8.82 -21.98
N PHE A 168 -11.33 -7.84 -21.08
CA PHE A 168 -11.29 -6.42 -21.46
C PHE A 168 -9.92 -6.02 -21.98
N THR A 169 -9.94 -5.19 -23.02
CA THR A 169 -8.72 -4.72 -23.69
C THR A 169 -8.11 -3.55 -22.94
N THR A 170 -6.81 -3.31 -23.18
CA THR A 170 -6.09 -2.17 -22.61
C THR A 170 -6.66 -0.82 -23.08
N SER A 171 -7.35 -0.77 -24.22
CA SER A 171 -8.03 0.42 -24.74
C SER A 171 -9.10 0.96 -23.81
N LEU A 172 -9.83 0.09 -23.10
CA LEU A 172 -10.83 0.52 -22.13
C LEU A 172 -10.19 1.32 -20.98
N PHE A 173 -9.06 0.85 -20.45
CA PHE A 173 -8.29 1.57 -19.44
C PHE A 173 -7.72 2.89 -19.97
N THR A 174 -7.26 2.90 -21.23
CA THR A 174 -6.79 4.13 -21.90
C THR A 174 -7.87 5.20 -21.93
N ASN A 175 -9.10 4.84 -22.30
CA ASN A 175 -10.20 5.79 -22.39
C ASN A 175 -10.59 6.36 -21.02
N LYS A 176 -10.58 5.53 -19.97
CA LYS A 176 -10.80 5.97 -18.59
C LYS A 176 -9.75 6.98 -18.13
N ASN A 177 -8.47 6.67 -18.32
CA ASN A 177 -7.38 7.58 -17.95
C ASN A 177 -7.42 8.90 -18.78
N LYS A 178 -7.78 8.85 -20.07
CA LYS A 178 -7.98 10.06 -20.88
C LYS A 178 -9.13 10.92 -20.36
N ARG A 179 -10.25 10.31 -19.93
CA ARG A 179 -11.37 11.04 -19.29
C ARG A 179 -10.91 11.71 -18.00
N VAL A 180 -10.21 10.99 -17.12
CA VAL A 180 -9.64 11.56 -15.89
C VAL A 180 -8.73 12.75 -16.21
N CYS A 181 -7.83 12.61 -17.18
CA CYS A 181 -6.94 13.71 -17.60
C CYS A 181 -7.72 14.93 -18.12
N LYS A 182 -8.76 14.72 -18.92
CA LYS A 182 -9.63 15.80 -19.43
C LYS A 182 -10.31 16.55 -18.29
N LEU A 183 -10.90 15.82 -17.35
CA LEU A 183 -11.58 16.40 -16.18
C LEU A 183 -10.59 17.14 -15.27
N ALA A 184 -9.42 16.55 -15.01
CA ALA A 184 -8.35 17.17 -14.23
C ALA A 184 -7.88 18.50 -14.84
N ASN A 185 -7.66 18.54 -16.16
CA ASN A 185 -7.28 19.77 -16.86
C ASN A 185 -8.39 20.82 -16.87
N ALA A 186 -9.67 20.42 -16.84
CA ALA A 186 -10.79 21.34 -16.67
C ALA A 186 -10.91 21.87 -15.22
N ARG A 187 -10.44 21.09 -14.23
CA ARG A 187 -10.44 21.47 -12.81
C ARG A 187 -9.31 22.45 -12.47
N LEU A 188 -8.10 22.22 -12.96
CA LEU A 188 -6.89 22.99 -12.60
C LEU A 188 -7.07 24.52 -12.65
N PRO A 189 -7.66 25.13 -13.69
CA PRO A 189 -7.85 26.59 -13.74
C PRO A 189 -8.79 27.12 -12.65
N LYS A 190 -9.70 26.30 -12.14
CA LYS A 190 -10.69 26.64 -11.10
C LYS A 190 -10.12 26.52 -9.68
N LEU A 191 -8.95 25.91 -9.51
CA LEU A 191 -8.27 25.81 -8.23
C LEU A 191 -7.44 27.07 -7.96
N ASP A 192 -7.26 27.37 -6.67
CA ASP A 192 -6.30 28.37 -6.21
C ASP A 192 -4.91 28.09 -6.78
N LYS A 193 -4.20 29.15 -7.17
CA LYS A 193 -2.86 29.05 -7.79
C LYS A 193 -1.90 28.21 -6.95
N ALA A 194 -1.99 28.30 -5.62
CA ALA A 194 -1.16 27.53 -4.69
C ALA A 194 -1.44 26.02 -4.72
N LEU A 195 -2.66 25.59 -5.03
CA LEU A 195 -3.05 24.16 -5.08
C LEU A 195 -2.76 23.49 -6.42
N ARG A 196 -2.70 24.25 -7.53
CA ARG A 196 -2.47 23.70 -8.87
C ARG A 196 -1.25 22.78 -9.01
N PRO A 197 -0.05 23.12 -8.48
CA PRO A 197 1.09 22.21 -8.54
C PRO A 197 0.95 20.99 -7.61
N HIS A 198 0.02 21.05 -6.65
CA HIS A 198 -0.23 20.02 -5.64
C HIS A 198 -1.60 19.34 -5.83
N TYR A 199 -2.08 19.31 -7.07
CA TYR A 199 -3.29 18.59 -7.48
C TYR A 199 -2.91 17.24 -8.08
N TYR A 200 -3.38 16.15 -7.48
CA TYR A 200 -2.98 14.77 -7.77
C TYR A 200 -4.16 13.97 -8.32
N PRO A 201 -4.54 14.14 -9.60
CA PRO A 201 -5.51 13.26 -10.25
C PRO A 201 -5.03 11.81 -10.21
N VAL A 202 -5.98 10.88 -10.07
CA VAL A 202 -5.73 9.47 -9.79
C VAL A 202 -5.72 8.66 -11.10
N ALA A 203 -4.55 8.13 -11.45
CA ALA A 203 -4.40 7.19 -12.55
C ALA A 203 -4.90 5.79 -12.15
N SER A 204 -5.50 5.09 -13.11
CA SER A 204 -6.05 3.75 -12.91
C SER A 204 -5.38 2.74 -13.82
N ALA A 205 -4.88 1.64 -13.25
CA ALA A 205 -4.26 0.54 -13.96
C ALA A 205 -4.44 -0.79 -13.20
N ASN A 206 -4.20 -1.91 -13.85
CA ASN A 206 -4.22 -3.24 -13.22
C ASN A 206 -3.06 -4.16 -13.61
N SER A 207 -2.20 -3.70 -14.52
CA SER A 207 -1.12 -4.46 -15.15
C SER A 207 -0.07 -3.50 -15.68
N TYR A 208 1.08 -4.02 -16.11
CA TYR A 208 2.12 -3.19 -16.73
C TYR A 208 1.59 -2.46 -17.97
N ASP A 209 0.88 -3.13 -18.88
CA ASP A 209 0.43 -2.54 -20.15
C ASP A 209 -0.64 -1.46 -19.95
N THR A 210 -1.62 -1.71 -19.06
CA THR A 210 -2.61 -0.67 -18.71
C THR A 210 -1.95 0.51 -18.01
N ALA A 211 -0.92 0.28 -17.20
CA ALA A 211 -0.18 1.35 -16.55
C ALA A 211 0.69 2.15 -17.54
N VAL A 212 1.30 1.51 -18.54
CA VAL A 212 1.98 2.24 -19.64
C VAL A 212 1.01 3.19 -20.34
N ASN A 213 -0.21 2.73 -20.64
CA ASN A 213 -1.22 3.57 -21.26
C ASN A 213 -1.67 4.72 -20.34
N ALA A 214 -1.84 4.46 -19.04
CA ALA A 214 -2.13 5.49 -18.06
C ALA A 214 -1.00 6.54 -18.00
N GLY A 215 0.25 6.10 -17.89
CA GLY A 215 1.42 6.97 -17.89
C GLY A 215 1.50 7.86 -19.14
N LYS A 216 1.28 7.27 -20.32
CA LYS A 216 1.22 8.03 -21.59
C LYS A 216 0.13 9.10 -21.57
N ALA A 217 -1.08 8.75 -21.11
CA ALA A 217 -2.20 9.68 -21.05
C ALA A 217 -1.91 10.88 -20.11
N PHE A 218 -1.43 10.60 -18.90
CA PHE A 218 -1.11 11.64 -17.91
C PHE A 218 0.09 12.50 -18.33
N GLY A 219 1.11 11.89 -18.93
CA GLY A 219 2.25 12.62 -19.49
C GLY A 219 1.83 13.54 -20.63
N ALA A 220 1.06 13.05 -21.60
CA ALA A 220 0.55 13.85 -22.72
C ALA A 220 -0.33 15.02 -22.24
N ALA A 221 -1.11 14.81 -21.17
CA ALA A 221 -1.92 15.84 -20.53
C ALA A 221 -1.12 16.86 -19.70
N ARG A 222 0.22 16.71 -19.59
CA ARG A 222 1.14 17.57 -18.83
C ARG A 222 0.83 17.68 -17.34
N LEU A 223 0.17 16.66 -16.77
CA LEU A 223 -0.09 16.58 -15.34
C LEU A 223 1.22 16.29 -14.59
N GLN A 224 1.67 17.24 -13.76
CA GLN A 224 2.97 17.18 -13.09
C GLN A 224 2.94 16.36 -11.80
N SER A 225 1.79 16.35 -11.14
CA SER A 225 1.53 15.65 -9.89
C SER A 225 0.44 14.62 -10.16
N VAL A 226 0.69 13.37 -9.78
CA VAL A 226 -0.19 12.24 -10.11
C VAL A 226 -0.32 11.33 -8.91
N SER A 227 -1.48 10.72 -8.71
CA SER A 227 -1.66 9.65 -7.74
C SER A 227 -2.14 8.36 -8.42
N MET A 228 -2.10 7.24 -7.71
CA MET A 228 -2.68 5.97 -8.16
C MET A 228 -3.05 5.12 -6.95
N GLY A 229 -4.20 4.43 -7.02
CA GLY A 229 -4.72 3.58 -5.95
C GLY A 229 -3.97 2.25 -5.78
N PHE A 230 -2.91 2.24 -4.97
CA PHE A 230 -2.14 1.03 -4.62
C PHE A 230 -2.78 0.19 -3.50
N GLY A 231 -3.64 0.80 -2.68
CA GLY A 231 -4.38 0.09 -1.63
C GLY A 231 -5.18 -1.11 -2.14
N ALA A 232 -5.77 -1.00 -3.34
CA ALA A 232 -6.48 -2.10 -3.99
C ALA A 232 -5.55 -3.27 -4.36
N TYR A 233 -4.33 -2.99 -4.84
CA TYR A 233 -3.34 -4.05 -5.10
C TYR A 233 -2.86 -4.71 -3.81
N MET A 234 -2.72 -3.94 -2.72
CA MET A 234 -2.27 -4.48 -1.43
C MET A 234 -3.32 -5.36 -0.76
N ALA A 235 -4.60 -5.15 -1.07
CA ALA A 235 -5.72 -5.98 -0.65
C ALA A 235 -5.94 -7.21 -1.54
N ASP A 236 -5.18 -7.36 -2.62
CA ASP A 236 -5.31 -8.49 -3.55
C ASP A 236 -4.75 -9.77 -2.92
N ASP A 237 -5.63 -10.72 -2.63
CA ASP A 237 -5.30 -12.04 -2.08
C ASP A 237 -5.03 -13.09 -3.17
N ASN A 238 -5.15 -12.74 -4.45
CA ASN A 238 -4.88 -13.66 -5.54
C ASN A 238 -3.39 -13.93 -5.73
N TYR A 239 -3.12 -15.06 -6.37
CA TYR A 239 -1.80 -15.48 -6.79
C TYR A 239 -1.80 -15.66 -8.30
N ASN A 240 -0.62 -15.68 -8.90
CA ASN A 240 -0.45 -16.00 -10.30
C ASN A 240 0.90 -16.67 -10.53
N ASP A 241 0.97 -17.53 -11.54
CA ASP A 241 2.18 -18.22 -12.01
C ASP A 241 2.81 -17.54 -13.23
N HIS A 242 2.16 -16.52 -13.78
CA HIS A 242 2.64 -15.76 -14.93
C HIS A 242 2.37 -14.26 -14.77
N ILE A 243 3.04 -13.47 -15.59
CA ILE A 243 2.81 -12.03 -15.76
C ILE A 243 2.79 -11.67 -17.24
N VAL A 244 2.13 -10.56 -17.60
CA VAL A 244 2.11 -10.05 -18.97
C VAL A 244 2.82 -8.69 -19.01
N ILE A 245 3.80 -8.57 -19.90
CA ILE A 245 4.61 -7.37 -20.11
C ILE A 245 4.69 -7.11 -21.61
N LYS A 246 4.25 -5.94 -22.07
CA LYS A 246 4.23 -5.57 -23.50
C LYS A 246 3.50 -6.62 -24.34
N GLY A 247 2.38 -7.14 -23.82
CA GLY A 247 1.60 -8.21 -24.45
C GLY A 247 2.26 -9.59 -24.47
N LYS A 248 3.48 -9.75 -23.96
CA LYS A 248 4.18 -11.04 -23.89
C LYS A 248 3.94 -11.68 -22.52
N LEU A 249 3.64 -12.98 -22.54
CA LEU A 249 3.49 -13.78 -21.32
C LEU A 249 4.86 -14.22 -20.82
N HIS A 250 5.10 -14.06 -19.52
CA HIS A 250 6.30 -14.51 -18.84
C HIS A 250 5.90 -15.42 -17.68
N GLU A 251 6.35 -16.66 -17.70
CA GLU A 251 6.16 -17.60 -16.60
C GLU A 251 7.10 -17.26 -15.44
N LEU A 252 6.60 -17.35 -14.21
CA LEU A 252 7.35 -17.08 -12.99
C LEU A 252 8.10 -18.33 -12.48
N GLY A 253 7.68 -19.52 -12.92
CA GLY A 253 8.15 -20.81 -12.44
C GLY A 253 7.58 -21.23 -11.08
N LEU A 254 6.74 -20.39 -10.46
CA LEU A 254 5.96 -20.71 -9.26
C LEU A 254 4.77 -19.75 -9.09
N SER A 255 3.81 -20.14 -8.26
CA SER A 255 2.70 -19.28 -7.84
C SER A 255 3.17 -18.20 -6.86
N ALA A 256 3.03 -16.93 -7.27
CA ALA A 256 3.44 -15.76 -6.51
C ALA A 256 2.22 -14.86 -6.20
N PRO A 257 2.15 -14.23 -5.00
CA PRO A 257 1.06 -13.30 -4.69
C PRO A 257 1.05 -12.10 -5.62
N ASN A 258 -0.11 -11.81 -6.21
CA ASN A 258 -0.29 -10.72 -7.15
C ASN A 258 -0.03 -9.36 -6.52
N ARG A 259 -0.36 -9.18 -5.23
CA ARG A 259 -0.15 -7.90 -4.54
C ARG A 259 1.27 -7.34 -4.73
N TYR A 260 2.29 -8.21 -4.73
CA TYR A 260 3.68 -7.80 -4.88
C TYR A 260 4.04 -7.54 -6.35
N THR A 261 3.77 -8.51 -7.23
CA THR A 261 4.13 -8.41 -8.65
C THR A 261 3.33 -7.32 -9.36
N ARG A 262 2.01 -7.26 -9.17
CA ARG A 262 1.10 -6.24 -9.74
C ARG A 262 1.48 -4.84 -9.32
N THR A 263 1.80 -4.63 -8.05
CA THR A 263 2.19 -3.31 -7.54
C THR A 263 3.45 -2.80 -8.24
N VAL A 264 4.47 -3.65 -8.39
CA VAL A 264 5.68 -3.24 -9.12
C VAL A 264 5.37 -3.05 -10.61
N LEU A 265 4.61 -3.94 -11.24
CA LEU A 265 4.26 -3.83 -12.66
C LEU A 265 3.48 -2.56 -12.98
N ALA A 266 2.47 -2.23 -12.16
CA ALA A 266 1.70 -1.01 -12.31
C ALA A 266 2.57 0.24 -12.10
N ALA A 267 3.38 0.27 -11.04
CA ALA A 267 4.34 1.35 -10.83
C ALA A 267 5.33 1.46 -12.00
N ARG A 268 5.89 0.35 -12.46
CA ARG A 268 6.88 0.37 -13.53
C ARG A 268 6.29 0.84 -14.85
N GLY A 269 5.16 0.26 -15.24
CA GLY A 269 4.45 0.59 -16.47
C GLY A 269 4.09 2.08 -16.53
N PHE A 270 3.58 2.64 -15.42
CA PHE A 270 3.23 4.06 -15.37
C PHE A 270 4.42 4.97 -15.67
N TRP A 271 5.57 4.77 -15.02
CA TRP A 271 6.75 5.62 -15.26
C TRP A 271 7.36 5.41 -16.65
N ASP A 272 7.29 4.19 -17.20
CA ASP A 272 7.75 3.93 -18.57
C ASP A 272 6.84 4.64 -19.58
N GLY A 273 5.52 4.57 -19.40
CA GLY A 273 4.55 5.28 -20.24
C GLY A 273 4.67 6.80 -20.15
N TYR A 274 4.81 7.34 -18.94
CA TYR A 274 4.93 8.78 -18.73
C TYR A 274 6.20 9.34 -19.38
N LYS A 275 7.35 8.65 -19.23
CA LYS A 275 8.59 9.03 -19.91
C LYS A 275 8.50 8.92 -21.42
N GLN A 276 7.80 7.91 -21.96
CA GLN A 276 7.58 7.81 -23.41
C GLN A 276 6.82 9.03 -23.95
N ALA A 277 5.89 9.60 -23.18
CA ALA A 277 5.12 10.76 -23.60
C ALA A 277 5.86 12.10 -23.48
N VAL A 278 6.71 12.29 -22.46
CA VAL A 278 7.32 13.61 -22.18
C VAL A 278 8.82 13.62 -21.88
N GLY A 279 9.51 12.49 -22.00
CA GLY A 279 10.97 12.36 -21.82
C GLY A 279 11.47 12.45 -20.38
N LYS A 280 10.60 12.63 -19.39
CA LYS A 280 10.94 12.78 -17.96
C LYS A 280 9.93 12.10 -17.05
N ALA A 281 10.25 11.98 -15.76
CA ALA A 281 9.32 11.50 -14.73
C ALA A 281 8.31 12.61 -14.32
N PRO A 282 7.17 12.26 -13.72
CA PRO A 282 6.30 13.25 -13.07
C PRO A 282 7.08 13.99 -11.97
N GLN A 283 6.71 15.25 -11.69
CA GLN A 283 7.35 16.03 -10.64
C GLN A 283 7.04 15.46 -9.25
N ALA A 284 5.77 15.12 -9.01
CA ALA A 284 5.33 14.52 -7.78
C ALA A 284 4.48 13.27 -8.04
N PHE A 285 4.56 12.29 -7.14
CA PHE A 285 3.72 11.11 -7.19
C PHE A 285 3.26 10.68 -5.81
N HIS A 286 1.96 10.45 -5.67
CA HIS A 286 1.36 9.96 -4.43
C HIS A 286 0.88 8.50 -4.57
N PHE A 287 1.48 7.61 -3.78
CA PHE A 287 1.12 6.19 -3.72
C PHE A 287 -0.04 5.98 -2.72
N LEU A 288 -1.28 6.10 -3.22
CA LEU A 288 -2.49 5.99 -2.39
C LEU A 288 -2.62 4.59 -1.79
N GLY A 289 -2.64 4.49 -0.46
CA GLY A 289 -2.86 3.25 0.27
C GLY A 289 -1.68 2.26 0.30
N LEU A 290 -0.46 2.68 -0.08
CA LEU A 290 0.73 1.84 -0.03
C LEU A 290 1.50 1.97 1.29
N GLY A 291 1.20 1.09 2.25
CA GLY A 291 1.84 1.02 3.56
C GLY A 291 2.64 -0.25 3.85
N ALA A 292 2.89 -1.09 2.83
CA ALA A 292 3.68 -2.29 2.99
C ALA A 292 5.18 -1.97 2.92
N PRO A 293 5.96 -2.21 4.00
CA PRO A 293 7.36 -1.77 4.12
C PRO A 293 8.24 -2.08 2.89
N ILE A 294 8.31 -3.35 2.48
CA ILE A 294 9.15 -3.78 1.35
C ILE A 294 8.71 -3.15 0.03
N MET A 295 7.42 -2.92 -0.15
CA MET A 295 6.90 -2.39 -1.41
C MET A 295 7.25 -0.93 -1.61
N MET A 296 7.35 -0.13 -0.55
CA MET A 296 7.82 1.26 -0.64
C MET A 296 9.23 1.32 -1.24
N ALA A 297 10.10 0.39 -0.88
CA ALA A 297 11.45 0.30 -1.45
C ALA A 297 11.42 -0.08 -2.94
N LEU A 298 10.65 -1.10 -3.31
CA LEU A 298 10.56 -1.57 -4.69
C LEU A 298 9.97 -0.52 -5.63
N VAL A 299 8.87 0.14 -5.25
CA VAL A 299 8.25 1.16 -6.12
C VAL A 299 9.09 2.43 -6.20
N SER A 300 9.94 2.71 -5.21
CA SER A 300 10.89 3.83 -5.26
C SER A 300 11.92 3.69 -6.39
N LEU A 301 12.31 2.45 -6.74
CA LEU A 301 13.16 2.21 -7.92
C LEU A 301 12.43 2.53 -9.23
N CYS A 302 11.15 2.17 -9.33
CA CYS A 302 10.30 2.54 -10.48
C CYS A 302 10.18 4.06 -10.56
N ALA A 303 9.96 4.71 -9.42
CA ALA A 303 9.73 6.14 -9.28
C ALA A 303 10.96 7.04 -9.46
N TRP A 304 12.12 6.46 -9.79
CA TRP A 304 13.35 7.24 -9.91
C TRP A 304 13.23 8.43 -10.88
N GLY A 305 13.66 9.61 -10.41
CA GLY A 305 13.58 10.87 -11.14
C GLY A 305 12.35 11.71 -10.83
N THR A 306 11.38 11.19 -10.08
CA THR A 306 10.32 11.98 -9.44
C THR A 306 10.91 12.74 -8.25
N ARG A 307 10.54 14.02 -8.09
CA ARG A 307 11.12 14.90 -7.06
C ARG A 307 10.43 14.75 -5.71
N GLU A 308 9.12 14.56 -5.71
CA GLU A 308 8.33 14.39 -4.49
C GLU A 308 7.60 13.05 -4.55
N ILE A 309 7.89 12.17 -3.58
CA ILE A 309 7.25 10.87 -3.47
C ILE A 309 6.58 10.79 -2.11
N THR A 310 5.26 10.66 -2.12
CA THR A 310 4.48 10.53 -0.89
C THR A 310 3.72 9.20 -0.86
N PHE A 311 3.54 8.67 0.33
CA PHE A 311 2.79 7.44 0.60
C PHE A 311 1.78 7.73 1.69
N ASP A 312 0.67 6.99 1.70
CA ASP A 312 -0.20 6.88 2.85
C ASP A 312 -0.69 5.43 2.97
N ALA A 313 -1.21 5.06 4.14
CA ALA A 313 -2.06 3.89 4.27
C ALA A 313 -2.78 3.86 5.61
N THR A 314 -3.95 3.24 5.63
CA THR A 314 -4.62 2.84 6.89
C THR A 314 -4.08 1.51 7.45
N SER A 315 -3.35 0.74 6.65
CA SER A 315 -2.82 -0.58 7.07
C SER A 315 -1.95 -0.55 8.34
N PRO A 316 -1.10 0.46 8.64
CA PRO A 316 -0.33 0.48 9.89
C PRO A 316 -1.21 0.43 11.15
N ILE A 317 -2.40 1.03 11.09
CA ILE A 317 -3.40 1.03 12.17
C ILE A 317 -4.07 -0.34 12.25
N LYS A 318 -4.61 -0.82 11.12
CA LYS A 318 -5.32 -2.12 11.05
C LYS A 318 -4.41 -3.28 11.46
N ASP A 319 -3.18 -3.29 10.95
CA ASP A 319 -2.18 -4.31 11.22
C ASP A 319 -1.81 -4.32 12.71
N ALA A 320 -1.62 -3.14 13.33
CA ALA A 320 -1.35 -3.03 14.77
C ALA A 320 -2.49 -3.64 15.63
N MET A 321 -3.75 -3.32 15.28
CA MET A 321 -4.93 -3.84 15.96
C MET A 321 -5.10 -5.36 15.78
N GLN A 322 -4.58 -5.91 14.68
CA GLN A 322 -4.58 -7.34 14.35
C GLN A 322 -3.28 -8.06 14.77
N GLY A 323 -2.50 -7.47 15.67
CA GLY A 323 -1.29 -8.09 16.20
C GLY A 323 -0.19 -8.24 15.14
N THR A 324 0.06 -7.22 14.35
CA THR A 324 1.16 -7.18 13.36
C THR A 324 2.03 -5.96 13.59
N LEU A 325 3.34 -6.20 13.70
CA LEU A 325 4.35 -5.16 13.86
C LEU A 325 5.25 -5.09 12.65
N TYR A 326 5.68 -3.88 12.33
CA TYR A 326 6.58 -3.61 11.21
C TYR A 326 8.04 -3.56 11.67
N PHE A 327 8.94 -3.84 10.75
CA PHE A 327 10.39 -3.73 10.93
C PHE A 327 11.00 -3.02 9.73
N TYR A 328 12.02 -2.20 9.97
CA TYR A 328 12.85 -1.62 8.90
C TYR A 328 14.30 -2.13 8.92
N ARG A 329 14.69 -2.93 9.93
CA ARG A 329 16.00 -3.56 10.02
C ARG A 329 15.87 -4.98 10.61
N PRO A 330 16.70 -5.94 10.16
CA PRO A 330 17.65 -5.84 9.03
C PRO A 330 16.94 -5.82 7.66
N SER A 331 15.63 -6.07 7.61
CA SER A 331 14.82 -6.03 6.40
C SER A 331 13.45 -5.40 6.67
N TYR A 332 12.78 -5.03 5.58
CA TYR A 332 11.48 -4.36 5.62
C TYR A 332 10.36 -5.39 5.72
N LEU A 333 9.99 -5.77 6.95
CA LEU A 333 9.09 -6.89 7.21
C LEU A 333 7.83 -6.48 7.96
N LYS A 334 6.83 -7.37 7.87
CA LYS A 334 5.69 -7.44 8.79
C LYS A 334 5.79 -8.76 9.55
N SER A 335 5.56 -8.76 10.85
CA SER A 335 5.55 -9.98 11.65
C SER A 335 4.36 -10.00 12.60
N ARG A 336 3.73 -11.17 12.73
CA ARG A 336 2.66 -11.37 13.71
C ARG A 336 3.24 -11.37 15.12
N THR A 337 2.51 -10.81 16.08
CA THR A 337 2.88 -10.78 17.49
C THR A 337 3.08 -12.19 18.05
N ARG A 338 2.33 -13.17 17.57
CA ARG A 338 2.46 -14.60 17.91
C ARG A 338 3.80 -15.18 17.48
N ASP A 339 4.21 -14.93 16.23
CA ASP A 339 5.52 -15.36 15.73
C ASP A 339 6.66 -14.71 16.52
N LEU A 340 6.50 -13.43 16.88
CA LEU A 340 7.47 -12.70 17.70
C LEU A 340 7.53 -13.26 19.13
N ALA A 341 6.38 -13.56 19.74
CA ALA A 341 6.29 -14.13 21.08
C ALA A 341 6.95 -15.51 21.13
N LEU A 342 6.71 -16.36 20.13
CA LEU A 342 7.36 -17.67 20.01
C LEU A 342 8.89 -17.52 19.89
N ARG A 343 9.36 -16.61 19.04
CA ARG A 343 10.81 -16.35 18.87
C ARG A 343 11.47 -15.78 20.12
N LEU A 344 10.79 -14.92 20.87
CA LEU A 344 11.26 -14.44 22.17
C LEU A 344 11.34 -15.59 23.18
N ALA A 345 10.31 -16.44 23.23
CA ALA A 345 10.24 -17.56 24.17
C ALA A 345 11.32 -18.62 23.89
N ARG A 346 11.57 -18.91 22.61
CA ARG A 346 12.61 -19.83 22.15
C ARG A 346 14.04 -19.29 22.32
N GLY A 347 14.21 -17.96 22.46
CA GLY A 347 15.51 -17.32 22.54
C GLY A 347 16.13 -16.93 21.18
N ASP A 348 15.49 -17.28 20.06
CA ASP A 348 15.87 -16.83 18.71
C ASP A 348 15.95 -15.31 18.56
N LEU A 349 15.03 -14.64 19.24
CA LEU A 349 15.06 -13.21 19.42
C LEU A 349 15.45 -13.00 20.88
N SER A 350 16.74 -12.78 21.13
CA SER A 350 17.26 -12.71 22.49
C SER A 350 16.50 -11.70 23.36
N LYS A 351 16.14 -10.54 22.79
CA LYS A 351 15.34 -9.50 23.43
C LYS A 351 14.55 -8.65 22.41
N TRP A 352 13.47 -8.01 22.87
CA TRP A 352 12.78 -6.98 22.11
C TRP A 352 13.53 -5.64 22.21
N HIS A 353 14.60 -5.50 21.42
CA HIS A 353 15.37 -4.26 21.31
C HIS A 353 14.80 -3.31 20.25
N CYS A 354 13.63 -2.74 20.52
CA CYS A 354 13.06 -1.72 19.66
C CYS A 354 13.50 -0.32 20.13
N SER A 355 14.18 0.44 19.25
CA SER A 355 14.57 1.82 19.53
C SER A 355 13.42 2.83 19.42
N CYS A 356 12.25 2.38 18.95
CA CYS A 356 11.02 3.17 18.84
C CYS A 356 10.64 3.80 20.18
N PRO A 357 10.41 5.12 20.24
CA PRO A 357 10.07 5.80 21.48
C PRO A 357 8.70 5.41 22.02
N PHE A 358 7.81 4.79 21.23
CA PHE A 358 6.53 4.29 21.71
C PHE A 358 6.67 2.92 22.39
N CYS A 359 7.52 2.04 21.85
CA CYS A 359 7.83 0.76 22.50
C CYS A 359 8.61 0.97 23.79
N LYS A 360 9.54 1.94 23.83
CA LYS A 360 10.31 2.28 25.03
C LYS A 360 9.40 2.71 26.18
N ASP A 361 8.55 3.72 25.96
CA ASP A 361 7.60 4.19 26.97
C ASP A 361 6.66 3.08 27.43
N PHE A 362 6.13 2.29 26.50
CA PHE A 362 5.23 1.20 26.85
C PHE A 362 5.93 0.15 27.72
N ASN A 363 7.16 -0.25 27.36
CA ASN A 363 7.92 -1.26 28.11
C ASN A 363 8.42 -0.75 29.46
N ALA A 364 8.54 0.57 29.65
CA ALA A 364 8.85 1.16 30.96
C ALA A 364 7.70 0.97 31.95
N VAL A 365 6.45 1.02 31.48
CA VAL A 365 5.25 0.77 32.30
C VAL A 365 4.94 -0.73 32.38
N TYR A 366 5.17 -1.46 31.30
CA TYR A 366 4.81 -2.87 31.16
C TYR A 366 6.00 -3.70 30.66
N PRO A 367 6.95 -4.04 31.55
CA PRO A 367 8.18 -4.71 31.17
C PRO A 367 7.95 -6.13 30.67
N ILE A 368 8.74 -6.54 29.68
CA ILE A 368 8.77 -7.91 29.17
C ILE A 368 9.52 -8.82 30.15
N GLN A 369 8.95 -9.99 30.44
CA GLN A 369 9.49 -10.96 31.40
C GLN A 369 10.18 -12.12 30.68
N TYR A 370 11.34 -11.87 30.06
CA TYR A 370 12.05 -12.83 29.20
C TYR A 370 12.25 -14.21 29.83
N ALA A 371 12.72 -14.28 31.09
CA ALA A 371 12.96 -15.54 31.78
C ALA A 371 11.70 -16.41 31.91
N LYS A 372 10.54 -15.79 32.20
CA LYS A 372 9.26 -16.51 32.27
C LYS A 372 8.82 -17.01 30.90
N GLY A 373 9.11 -16.26 29.84
CA GLY A 373 8.86 -16.68 28.47
C GLY A 373 9.68 -17.91 28.07
N SER A 374 10.96 -17.95 28.42
CA SER A 374 11.82 -19.12 28.20
C SER A 374 11.39 -20.33 29.04
N ALA A 375 10.98 -20.11 30.30
CA ALA A 375 10.42 -21.17 31.14
C ALA A 375 9.12 -21.74 30.55
N TRP A 376 8.22 -20.88 30.04
CA TRP A 376 7.02 -21.31 29.33
C TRP A 376 7.35 -22.18 28.11
N TYR A 377 8.33 -21.77 27.29
CA TYR A 377 8.73 -22.54 26.11
C TYR A 377 9.28 -23.92 26.50
N GLY A 378 10.16 -23.98 27.52
CA GLY A 378 10.71 -25.23 28.02
C GLY A 378 9.62 -26.19 28.54
N ALA A 379 8.64 -25.68 29.27
CA ALA A 379 7.51 -26.50 29.74
C ALA A 379 6.62 -26.98 28.58
N ALA A 380 6.37 -26.14 27.57
CA ALA A 380 5.53 -26.49 26.43
C ALA A 380 6.19 -27.47 25.45
N MET A 381 7.53 -27.53 25.42
CA MET A 381 8.32 -28.44 24.57
C MET A 381 8.22 -29.91 24.96
N ALA A 382 7.63 -30.26 26.11
CA ALA A 382 7.55 -31.65 26.60
C ALA A 382 6.74 -32.61 25.72
N GLY A 383 6.07 -32.14 24.66
CA GLY A 383 5.32 -32.98 23.72
C GLY A 383 5.60 -32.76 22.23
N SER A 384 5.73 -31.52 21.77
CA SER A 384 6.07 -31.14 20.38
C SER A 384 6.46 -29.66 20.31
N GLU A 385 6.97 -29.17 19.17
CA GLU A 385 7.30 -27.74 19.03
C GLU A 385 6.05 -26.88 19.29
N PRO A 386 6.04 -26.04 20.34
CA PRO A 386 4.85 -25.31 20.73
C PRO A 386 4.54 -24.21 19.71
N LYS A 387 3.25 -23.99 19.48
CA LYS A 387 2.75 -22.86 18.69
C LYS A 387 2.14 -21.84 19.65
N VAL A 388 2.47 -20.57 19.47
CA VAL A 388 1.78 -19.47 20.15
C VAL A 388 0.55 -19.10 19.34
N ASP A 389 -0.61 -19.09 19.98
CA ASP A 389 -1.87 -18.72 19.34
C ASP A 389 -2.55 -17.51 20.03
N THR A 390 -3.82 -17.26 19.69
CA THR A 390 -4.62 -16.18 20.29
C THR A 390 -4.80 -16.35 21.80
N LYS A 391 -5.03 -17.57 22.31
CA LYS A 391 -5.36 -17.78 23.74
C LYS A 391 -4.15 -17.49 24.62
N ASP A 392 -2.94 -17.80 24.17
CA ASP A 392 -1.72 -17.55 24.93
C ASP A 392 -1.48 -16.05 25.16
N LEU A 393 -1.83 -15.24 24.17
CA LEU A 393 -1.66 -13.78 24.18
C LEU A 393 -2.91 -13.03 24.64
N SER A 394 -4.04 -13.69 24.86
CA SER A 394 -5.29 -13.06 25.34
C SER A 394 -5.29 -12.90 26.86
N GLN A 395 -6.17 -12.06 27.42
CA GLN A 395 -6.29 -11.90 28.87
C GLN A 395 -6.51 -13.26 29.57
N GLY A 396 -5.68 -13.58 30.56
CA GLY A 396 -5.64 -14.89 31.24
C GLY A 396 -4.74 -15.93 30.58
N GLY A 397 -4.21 -15.65 29.38
CA GLY A 397 -3.27 -16.50 28.67
C GLY A 397 -1.86 -16.45 29.26
N ALA A 398 -1.12 -17.56 29.11
CA ALA A 398 0.19 -17.75 29.72
C ALA A 398 1.23 -16.69 29.31
N LEU A 399 1.12 -16.13 28.10
CA LEU A 399 2.06 -15.14 27.57
C LEU A 399 1.55 -13.69 27.66
N TYR A 400 0.34 -13.46 28.14
CA TYR A 400 -0.31 -12.14 28.17
C TYR A 400 0.47 -11.09 28.97
N ASP A 401 0.88 -11.44 30.19
CA ASP A 401 1.66 -10.57 31.08
C ASP A 401 3.17 -10.73 30.89
N ILE A 402 3.60 -11.82 30.26
CA ILE A 402 5.01 -12.09 29.95
C ILE A 402 5.48 -11.21 28.78
N TYR A 403 4.66 -11.08 27.74
CA TYR A 403 4.94 -10.24 26.57
C TYR A 403 3.90 -9.13 26.37
N PRO A 404 3.86 -8.12 27.26
CA PRO A 404 2.88 -7.05 27.23
C PRO A 404 2.61 -6.37 25.88
N ILE A 405 3.66 -6.02 25.15
CA ILE A 405 3.53 -5.33 23.86
C ILE A 405 3.05 -6.26 22.75
N LEU A 406 3.09 -7.58 22.98
CA LEU A 406 2.64 -8.64 22.05
C LEU A 406 1.26 -9.22 22.43
N SER A 407 0.69 -8.83 23.57
CA SER A 407 -0.60 -9.32 24.03
C SER A 407 -1.82 -8.82 23.22
N GLU A 408 -2.94 -9.53 23.29
CA GLU A 408 -4.18 -9.29 22.55
C GLU A 408 -5.34 -9.01 23.54
N PRO A 409 -5.30 -7.89 24.28
CA PRO A 409 -6.36 -7.54 25.23
C PRO A 409 -7.71 -7.30 24.52
N LYS A 410 -8.81 -7.71 25.15
CA LYS A 410 -10.18 -7.49 24.62
C LYS A 410 -10.68 -6.06 24.84
N GLY A 411 -10.16 -5.35 25.84
CA GLY A 411 -10.57 -3.99 26.18
C GLY A 411 -9.75 -3.35 27.31
N GLY A 412 -10.26 -2.22 27.82
CA GLY A 412 -9.68 -1.52 28.98
C GLY A 412 -8.43 -0.69 28.70
N ALA A 413 -7.79 -0.21 29.78
CA ALA A 413 -6.61 0.66 29.71
C ALA A 413 -5.44 -0.02 28.99
N ARG A 414 -5.21 -1.31 29.25
CA ARG A 414 -4.15 -2.08 28.60
C ARG A 414 -4.34 -2.18 27.08
N ARG A 415 -5.57 -2.38 26.60
CA ARG A 415 -5.86 -2.36 25.15
C ARG A 415 -5.51 -1.02 24.52
N LYS A 416 -5.95 0.08 25.14
CA LYS A 416 -5.63 1.44 24.66
C LYS A 416 -4.11 1.66 24.58
N ALA A 417 -3.37 1.26 25.62
CA ALA A 417 -1.92 1.41 25.68
C ALA A 417 -1.19 0.56 24.62
N VAL A 418 -1.59 -0.72 24.46
CA VAL A 418 -1.02 -1.62 23.45
C VAL A 418 -1.30 -1.09 22.04
N ASP A 419 -2.56 -0.77 21.73
CA ASP A 419 -2.93 -0.26 20.40
C ASP A 419 -2.18 1.03 20.08
N PHE A 420 -2.09 1.97 21.03
CA PHE A 420 -1.34 3.21 20.87
C PHE A 420 0.15 2.95 20.60
N ALA A 421 0.79 2.06 21.37
CA ALA A 421 2.21 1.77 21.20
C ALA A 421 2.49 1.09 19.85
N ARG A 422 1.69 0.09 19.47
CA ARG A 422 1.86 -0.66 18.21
C ARG A 422 1.57 0.17 16.98
N MET A 423 0.47 0.91 16.98
CA MET A 423 0.08 1.77 15.87
C MET A 423 1.18 2.79 15.58
N ASN A 424 1.67 3.46 16.62
CA ASN A 424 2.70 4.47 16.47
C ASN A 424 4.08 3.88 16.20
N HIS A 425 4.37 2.66 16.67
CA HIS A 425 5.54 1.89 16.22
C HIS A 425 5.51 1.64 14.71
N ASN A 426 4.40 1.16 14.17
CA ASN A 426 4.28 0.90 12.74
C ASN A 426 4.50 2.19 11.92
N HIS A 427 3.93 3.33 12.33
CA HIS A 427 4.19 4.61 11.68
C HIS A 427 5.63 5.10 11.82
N TRP A 428 6.25 4.92 13.00
CA TRP A 428 7.66 5.25 13.23
C TRP A 428 8.57 4.46 12.28
N VAL A 429 8.28 3.17 12.07
CA VAL A 429 8.98 2.32 11.12
C VAL A 429 8.86 2.87 9.69
N LEU A 430 7.65 3.21 9.23
CA LEU A 430 7.45 3.74 7.88
C LEU A 430 8.13 5.11 7.67
N ALA A 431 8.13 5.98 8.69
CA ALA A 431 8.85 7.25 8.65
C ALA A 431 10.38 7.06 8.56
N ASN A 432 10.94 6.03 9.19
CA ASN A 432 12.35 5.70 9.04
C ASN A 432 12.66 5.11 7.66
N ILE A 433 11.75 4.31 7.09
CA ILE A 433 11.90 3.81 5.72
C ILE A 433 12.00 4.96 4.73
N THR A 434 11.14 5.98 4.83
CA THR A 434 11.20 7.14 3.93
C THR A 434 12.50 7.92 4.09
N LYS A 435 13.01 8.09 5.32
CA LYS A 435 14.30 8.74 5.57
C LYS A 435 15.48 7.98 4.95
N GLU A 436 15.51 6.65 5.09
CA GLU A 436 16.58 5.84 4.48
C GLU A 436 16.47 5.86 2.95
N LEU A 437 15.26 5.82 2.38
CA LEU A 437 15.07 5.95 0.93
C LEU A 437 15.58 7.31 0.42
N GLU A 438 15.25 8.41 1.10
CA GLU A 438 15.74 9.74 0.76
C GLU A 438 17.28 9.82 0.82
N LYS A 439 17.87 9.33 1.91
CA LYS A 439 19.33 9.27 2.12
C LYS A 439 20.04 8.52 0.99
N HIS A 440 19.46 7.41 0.52
CA HIS A 440 20.06 6.57 -0.53
C HIS A 440 19.66 6.98 -1.96
N SER A 441 18.84 8.01 -2.13
CA SER A 441 18.38 8.50 -3.44
C SER A 441 19.29 9.57 -4.07
N THR A 442 20.58 9.56 -3.75
CA THR A 442 21.59 10.47 -4.33
C THR A 442 21.82 10.20 -5.82
N ASN A 443 21.80 8.93 -6.22
CA ASN A 443 21.80 8.47 -7.60
C ASN A 443 21.11 7.10 -7.68
N TYR A 444 20.76 6.68 -8.91
CA TYR A 444 20.03 5.42 -9.12
C TYR A 444 20.81 4.19 -8.65
N SER A 445 22.14 4.19 -8.80
CA SER A 445 22.99 3.06 -8.39
C SER A 445 22.99 2.87 -6.87
N ALA A 446 23.10 3.98 -6.12
CA ALA A 446 23.03 3.97 -4.66
C ALA A 446 21.68 3.45 -4.15
N LEU A 447 20.57 3.94 -4.71
CA LEU A 447 19.22 3.47 -4.36
C LEU A 447 19.05 1.99 -4.73
N LYS A 448 19.50 1.57 -5.92
CA LYS A 448 19.45 0.18 -6.37
C LYS A 448 20.21 -0.74 -5.41
N LYS A 449 21.44 -0.38 -5.03
CA LYS A 449 22.26 -1.17 -4.10
C LYS A 449 21.54 -1.30 -2.76
N PHE A 450 21.09 -0.19 -2.19
CA PHE A 450 20.36 -0.19 -0.92
C PHE A 450 19.11 -1.08 -0.94
N VAL A 451 18.27 -0.95 -1.98
CA VAL A 451 17.07 -1.79 -2.11
C VAL A 451 17.43 -3.26 -2.36
N SER A 452 18.50 -3.54 -3.10
CA SER A 452 19.03 -4.90 -3.27
C SER A 452 19.39 -5.53 -1.93
N ASP A 453 20.11 -4.81 -1.07
CA ASP A 453 20.53 -5.29 0.24
C ASP A 453 19.31 -5.58 1.14
N ILE A 454 18.28 -4.72 1.11
CA ILE A 454 17.01 -4.94 1.81
C ILE A 454 16.28 -6.19 1.28
N VAL A 455 16.21 -6.36 -0.03
CA VAL A 455 15.55 -7.51 -0.68
C VAL A 455 16.27 -8.81 -0.32
N SER A 456 17.60 -8.85 -0.42
CA SER A 456 18.40 -10.00 0.00
C SER A 456 18.16 -10.35 1.47
N SER A 457 18.16 -9.35 2.35
CA SER A 457 17.85 -9.53 3.78
C SER A 457 16.42 -10.00 4.02
N TYR A 458 15.44 -9.50 3.26
CA TYR A 458 14.04 -9.95 3.32
C TYR A 458 13.94 -11.43 2.96
N CYS A 459 14.53 -11.82 1.82
CA CYS A 459 14.53 -13.20 1.33
C CYS A 459 15.22 -14.16 2.30
N ALA A 460 16.29 -13.73 2.97
CA ALA A 460 16.99 -14.53 3.97
C ALA A 460 16.20 -14.68 5.29
N THR A 461 15.30 -13.73 5.61
CA THR A 461 14.60 -13.69 6.90
C THR A 461 13.18 -14.27 6.83
N THR A 462 12.51 -14.15 5.68
CA THR A 462 11.13 -14.65 5.52
C THR A 462 11.11 -16.18 5.54
N LYS A 463 10.14 -16.76 6.27
CA LYS A 463 9.92 -18.22 6.28
C LYS A 463 9.14 -18.74 5.07
N SER A 464 8.60 -17.84 4.24
CA SER A 464 7.78 -18.20 3.08
C SER A 464 8.58 -18.05 1.79
N GLU A 465 8.88 -19.17 1.14
CA GLU A 465 9.55 -19.21 -0.15
C GLU A 465 8.77 -18.45 -1.24
N HIS A 466 7.44 -18.61 -1.27
CA HIS A 466 6.58 -17.89 -2.20
C HIS A 466 6.70 -16.36 -2.05
N PHE A 467 6.77 -15.86 -0.82
CA PHE A 467 6.99 -14.43 -0.57
C PHE A 467 8.40 -13.98 -0.94
N ALA A 468 9.44 -14.75 -0.58
CA ALA A 468 10.81 -14.45 -0.98
C ALA A 468 10.92 -14.32 -2.50
N LYS A 469 10.38 -15.30 -3.25
CA LYS A 469 10.39 -15.25 -4.71
C LYS A 469 9.60 -14.07 -5.26
N ALA A 470 8.40 -13.81 -4.74
CA ALA A 470 7.58 -12.71 -5.24
C ALA A 470 8.26 -11.35 -5.05
N ILE A 471 8.96 -11.15 -3.93
CA ILE A 471 9.78 -9.96 -3.69
C ILE A 471 10.99 -9.92 -4.61
N GLN A 472 11.67 -11.05 -4.85
CA GLN A 472 12.78 -11.14 -5.80
C GLN A 472 12.35 -10.81 -7.24
N VAL A 473 11.21 -11.36 -7.69
CA VAL A 473 10.60 -11.04 -8.99
C VAL A 473 10.22 -9.56 -9.03
N GLY A 474 9.58 -9.03 -7.98
CA GLY A 474 9.28 -7.61 -7.86
C GLY A 474 10.53 -6.74 -7.96
N PHE A 475 11.63 -7.13 -7.32
CA PHE A 475 12.91 -6.43 -7.45
C PHE A 475 13.42 -6.45 -8.89
N GLU A 476 13.47 -7.61 -9.54
CA GLU A 476 13.86 -7.74 -10.96
C GLU A 476 13.01 -6.84 -11.87
N LEU A 477 11.69 -6.82 -11.69
CA LEU A 477 10.76 -5.99 -12.45
C LEU A 477 10.94 -4.50 -12.21
N SER A 478 11.41 -4.09 -11.02
CA SER A 478 11.64 -2.67 -10.71
C SER A 478 12.89 -2.09 -11.41
N LEU A 479 13.85 -2.94 -11.81
CA LEU A 479 15.13 -2.51 -12.37
C LEU A 479 14.99 -1.91 -13.78
N ARG A 480 15.81 -0.89 -14.09
CA ARG A 480 15.87 -0.25 -15.42
C ARG A 480 16.72 -1.01 -16.44
N THR A 481 17.55 -1.92 -15.97
CA THR A 481 18.48 -2.68 -16.81
C THR A 481 17.75 -3.79 -17.56
N ARG A 482 18.22 -4.12 -18.78
CA ARG A 482 17.76 -5.32 -19.50
C ARG A 482 18.00 -6.55 -18.62
N ASN A 483 16.92 -7.25 -18.29
CA ASN A 483 16.95 -8.55 -17.61
C ASN A 483 16.02 -9.51 -18.37
N ARG A 484 15.83 -10.73 -17.87
CA ARG A 484 15.01 -11.76 -18.53
C ARG A 484 13.59 -11.30 -18.90
N PHE A 485 13.00 -10.36 -18.17
CA PHE A 485 11.67 -9.82 -18.46
C PHE A 485 11.68 -8.71 -19.52
N TRP A 486 12.82 -8.03 -19.70
CA TRP A 486 12.97 -6.87 -20.59
C TRP A 486 13.79 -7.16 -21.85
N LYS A 487 14.37 -8.36 -21.97
CA LYS A 487 15.04 -8.86 -23.19
C LYS A 487 13.95 -9.29 -24.19
N SER A 488 13.45 -8.35 -24.99
CA SER A 488 12.49 -8.65 -26.05
C SER A 488 12.42 -7.55 -27.08
#